data_AF-A0A2D8UKD4-F1
#
_entry.id   AF-A0A2D8UKD4-F1
#
_cell.length_a   1.000
_cell.length_b   1.000
_cell.length_c   1.000
_cell.angle_alpha   90.00
_cell.angle_beta   90.00
_cell.angle_gamma   90.00
#
_symmetry.space_group_name_H-M   'P 1'
#
loop_
_entity.id
_entity.type
_entity.pdbx_description
1 polymer ?
#
loop_
_entity_poly.entity_id
_entity_poly.type
_entity_poly.pdbx_seq_one_letter_code
_entity_poly.pdbx_strand_id
1 'polypeptide(L)'
;MLLLVFTVTGTIIRSVKIIFKINISLPCYVKLNSNMEQVKFTYCQLVFVCCFCCFTMNYSSAQNKTEFSFKYRDTYFPMVTNTEEFKAEYKNTPLDETWGLWGHNLPKWIPFYIPQDSPVYALIDNDRNKEQFCFSSEELKEIIIKNIKDRKKSYDYYMINPNDNGLVCQCDKCKAAGNTQTDASPALFNLLGELAEKFPNQEFFTTAYISVKTPPKKQQPKNVGVFFSTIEYQKGKPYRDFPEADELKNQLKNWKEKVNEIFAWEYALNYDDYFDFYPNLKVLQENLKFLKENGITGIFINGSETYSALQGVKAGSIARLLMKVDSDLNEIISDEVEKRFPSDTNQFICNYYLAIQDDFAESKKPMGIYSGIGEAIKKYIDFKRFNEFYKQLEKASSLEENNFNLQALLLSATFLKLEQMRYLGMQPNGYAIFKDFEIQVLPETKKLLENLALLAKNTGIDYYDEPNDKISDYIHLWKKEIIENDKTNYFIHQKLKSISQLDEAYSNIKILNNGTYGFLDYNTNWLICTVENLKIQVPHQEIYKKTNQIKVGLLNDPKHQIYFPTEIILQNNGQENKVTIKPSLKKEKKTIEIPLDFNKIDGDFTLTFIRPKNKKSKNAIACDEIIIN
;
A
#
# COMPACT_ATOMS: atom_id res chain seq x y z
N MET A 1 22.84 23.73 -32.23
CA MET A 1 23.39 24.92 -32.89
C MET A 1 22.84 24.98 -34.31
N LEU A 2 21.73 25.69 -34.52
CA LEU A 2 21.44 26.52 -35.70
C LEU A 2 20.05 27.15 -35.49
N LEU A 3 20.06 28.47 -35.29
CA LEU A 3 18.90 29.36 -35.33
C LEU A 3 18.46 29.54 -36.79
N LEU A 4 17.16 29.72 -37.00
CA LEU A 4 16.68 30.55 -38.11
C LEU A 4 15.54 31.43 -37.61
N VAL A 5 15.82 32.73 -37.61
CA VAL A 5 14.97 33.85 -37.24
C VAL A 5 14.39 34.43 -38.53
N PHE A 6 13.08 34.71 -38.55
CA PHE A 6 12.51 35.73 -39.43
C PHE A 6 11.45 36.56 -38.67
N THR A 7 11.77 37.83 -38.47
CA THR A 7 10.88 38.98 -38.21
C THR A 7 10.77 39.77 -39.53
N VAL A 8 9.76 40.55 -39.93
CA VAL A 8 8.42 41.00 -39.49
C VAL A 8 7.82 41.67 -40.75
N THR A 9 6.50 41.70 -40.92
CA THR A 9 5.74 42.91 -41.35
C THR A 9 4.24 42.63 -41.25
N GLY A 10 3.54 43.45 -40.48
CA GLY A 10 2.11 43.31 -40.25
C GLY A 10 1.26 43.92 -41.36
N THR A 11 -0.01 43.51 -41.42
CA THR A 11 -1.16 44.41 -41.59
C THR A 11 -2.41 43.66 -41.11
N ILE A 12 -3.23 44.36 -40.33
CA ILE A 12 -4.53 43.93 -39.78
C ILE A 12 -5.57 43.82 -40.90
N ILE A 13 -6.47 42.82 -40.85
CA ILE A 13 -7.93 42.94 -41.06
C ILE A 13 -8.63 41.55 -41.03
N ARG A 14 -9.60 41.44 -40.09
CA ARG A 14 -10.89 40.71 -40.08
C ARG A 14 -10.99 39.23 -40.49
N SER A 15 -11.30 38.42 -39.46
CA SER A 15 -12.33 37.36 -39.41
C SER A 15 -12.50 36.43 -40.62
N VAL A 16 -12.03 35.20 -40.48
CA VAL A 16 -12.38 34.07 -41.36
C VAL A 16 -12.91 32.91 -40.53
N LYS A 17 -14.19 32.57 -40.79
CA LYS A 17 -14.86 31.33 -40.42
C LYS A 17 -14.14 30.18 -41.14
N ILE A 18 -13.52 29.26 -40.41
CA ILE A 18 -12.98 28.02 -40.97
C ILE A 18 -14.09 26.97 -40.92
N ILE A 19 -14.56 26.58 -42.10
CA ILE A 19 -15.46 25.45 -42.34
C ILE A 19 -14.57 24.20 -42.44
N PHE A 20 -14.75 23.22 -41.55
CA PHE A 20 -14.14 21.90 -41.70
C PHE A 20 -14.80 21.18 -42.88
N LYS A 21 -14.00 20.87 -43.90
CA LYS A 21 -14.38 20.05 -45.05
C LYS A 21 -14.02 18.60 -44.71
N ILE A 22 -15.02 17.78 -44.36
CA ILE A 22 -14.85 16.33 -44.25
C ILE A 22 -15.00 15.74 -45.65
N ASN A 23 -13.92 15.19 -46.20
CA ASN A 23 -13.94 14.39 -47.42
C ASN A 23 -14.30 12.95 -47.05
N ILE A 24 -15.48 12.49 -47.47
CA ILE A 24 -15.81 11.06 -47.55
C ILE A 24 -15.92 10.72 -49.03
N SER A 25 -14.99 9.91 -49.51
CA SER A 25 -14.99 9.35 -50.86
C SER A 25 -15.95 8.17 -50.93
N LEU A 26 -16.96 8.24 -51.79
CA LEU A 26 -17.71 7.10 -52.30
C LEU A 26 -17.66 7.13 -53.83
N PRO A 27 -17.40 6.00 -54.52
CA PRO A 27 -17.23 5.99 -55.96
C PRO A 27 -18.59 5.87 -56.64
N CYS A 28 -19.00 6.89 -57.38
CA CYS A 28 -20.01 6.74 -58.42
C CYS A 28 -19.75 7.73 -59.55
N TYR A 29 -19.41 7.18 -60.72
CA TYR A 29 -19.33 7.88 -61.99
C TYR A 29 -20.73 8.36 -62.39
N VAL A 30 -20.96 9.67 -62.45
CA VAL A 30 -21.95 10.27 -63.36
C VAL A 30 -21.37 11.57 -63.93
N LYS A 31 -21.20 11.59 -65.24
CA LYS A 31 -20.76 12.74 -66.03
C LYS A 31 -22.00 13.40 -66.59
N LEU A 32 -22.38 14.60 -66.16
CA LEU A 32 -23.44 15.39 -66.82
C LEU A 32 -23.20 16.91 -66.72
N ASN A 33 -23.56 17.57 -67.82
CA ASN A 33 -23.25 18.92 -68.25
C ASN A 33 -23.95 20.04 -67.45
N SER A 34 -23.39 21.24 -67.64
CA SER A 34 -23.95 22.55 -67.34
C SER A 34 -25.41 22.73 -67.80
N ASN A 35 -26.31 23.01 -66.87
CA ASN A 35 -27.32 24.07 -66.94
C ASN A 35 -28.09 24.16 -65.62
N MET A 36 -28.34 25.39 -65.17
CA MET A 36 -29.19 25.69 -64.01
C MET A 36 -30.65 25.30 -64.29
N GLU A 37 -31.22 24.41 -63.49
CA GLU A 37 -32.65 24.38 -63.21
C GLU A 37 -32.89 24.06 -61.74
N GLN A 38 -33.90 24.73 -61.17
CA GLN A 38 -34.31 24.64 -59.78
C GLN A 38 -34.68 23.21 -59.36
N VAL A 39 -33.94 22.64 -58.40
CA VAL A 39 -34.28 21.34 -57.80
C VAL A 39 -35.41 21.54 -56.78
N LYS A 40 -36.63 21.17 -57.15
CA LYS A 40 -37.74 20.95 -56.20
C LYS A 40 -37.53 19.61 -55.49
N PHE A 41 -37.23 19.65 -54.20
CA PHE A 41 -37.27 18.46 -53.35
C PHE A 41 -38.72 17.99 -53.18
N THR A 42 -39.03 16.78 -53.59
CA THR A 42 -40.33 16.13 -53.29
C THR A 42 -40.36 15.72 -51.82
N TYR A 43 -41.57 15.71 -51.22
CA TYR A 43 -41.81 15.46 -49.80
C TYR A 43 -41.12 14.17 -49.28
N CYS A 44 -40.97 13.14 -50.13
CA CYS A 44 -40.24 11.91 -49.78
C CYS A 44 -38.72 12.10 -49.58
N GLN A 45 -38.06 13.01 -50.29
CA GLN A 45 -36.61 13.25 -50.13
C GLN A 45 -36.31 14.07 -48.87
N LEU A 46 -37.21 14.98 -48.48
CA LEU A 46 -37.13 15.70 -47.21
C LEU A 46 -37.35 14.79 -46.00
N VAL A 47 -38.26 13.81 -46.10
CA VAL A 47 -38.47 12.80 -45.06
C VAL A 47 -37.26 11.86 -44.95
N PHE A 48 -36.61 11.49 -46.06
CA PHE A 48 -35.42 10.63 -46.00
C PHE A 48 -34.20 11.35 -45.40
N VAL A 49 -33.99 12.63 -45.72
CA VAL A 49 -32.92 13.44 -45.12
C VAL A 49 -33.21 13.77 -43.65
N CYS A 50 -34.46 14.06 -43.28
CA CYS A 50 -34.85 14.22 -41.87
C CYS A 50 -34.74 12.92 -41.08
N CYS A 51 -35.15 11.77 -41.63
CA CYS A 51 -34.98 10.47 -40.99
C CYS A 51 -33.50 10.10 -40.86
N PHE A 52 -32.66 10.38 -41.86
CA PHE A 52 -31.21 10.10 -41.78
C PHE A 52 -30.49 11.07 -40.83
N CYS A 53 -30.87 12.34 -40.77
CA CYS A 53 -30.41 13.30 -39.76
C CYS A 53 -30.91 12.94 -38.35
N CYS A 54 -32.16 12.51 -38.17
CA CYS A 54 -32.65 12.00 -36.88
C CYS A 54 -31.98 10.67 -36.51
N PHE A 55 -31.69 9.79 -37.48
CA PHE A 55 -31.00 8.53 -37.21
C PHE A 55 -29.54 8.78 -36.86
N THR A 56 -28.84 9.73 -37.51
CA THR A 56 -27.45 10.09 -37.19
C THR A 56 -27.31 10.97 -35.95
N MET A 57 -28.28 11.86 -35.67
CA MET A 57 -28.35 12.61 -34.40
C MET A 57 -28.77 11.71 -33.23
N ASN A 58 -29.58 10.67 -33.48
CA ASN A 58 -29.88 9.64 -32.48
C ASN A 58 -28.75 8.60 -32.36
N TYR A 59 -27.98 8.30 -33.41
CA TYR A 59 -26.80 7.43 -33.31
C TYR A 59 -25.63 8.13 -32.60
N SER A 60 -25.47 9.44 -32.82
CA SER A 60 -24.45 10.23 -32.13
C SER A 60 -24.85 10.63 -30.70
N SER A 61 -26.14 10.57 -30.34
CA SER A 61 -26.63 10.73 -28.96
C SER A 61 -26.95 9.40 -28.25
N ALA A 62 -26.90 8.28 -28.98
CA ALA A 62 -26.91 6.91 -28.47
C ALA A 62 -25.55 6.22 -28.59
N GLN A 63 -24.44 6.98 -28.63
CA GLN A 63 -23.27 6.52 -27.90
C GLN A 63 -23.72 6.45 -26.45
N ASN A 64 -23.94 5.23 -25.94
CA ASN A 64 -24.19 4.95 -24.53
C ASN A 64 -23.39 5.97 -23.70
N LYS A 65 -24.06 6.90 -23.01
CA LYS A 65 -23.45 7.54 -21.85
C LYS A 65 -23.19 6.37 -20.90
N THR A 66 -22.00 5.79 -20.98
CA THR A 66 -21.61 4.69 -20.10
C THR A 66 -21.61 5.29 -18.71
N GLU A 67 -22.68 5.06 -17.95
CA GLU A 67 -22.79 5.52 -16.58
C GLU A 67 -21.80 4.69 -15.77
N PHE A 68 -20.66 5.30 -15.42
CA PHE A 68 -19.66 4.64 -14.60
C PHE A 68 -20.18 4.41 -13.20
N SER A 69 -19.71 3.35 -12.55
CA SER A 69 -20.08 3.02 -11.17
C SER A 69 -19.61 4.08 -10.17
N PHE A 70 -18.50 4.78 -10.47
CA PHE A 70 -17.97 5.87 -9.67
C PHE A 70 -17.60 7.07 -10.56
N LYS A 71 -17.86 8.29 -10.07
CA LYS A 71 -17.54 9.58 -10.72
C LYS A 71 -16.02 9.80 -10.79
N TYR A 72 -15.34 9.68 -9.64
CA TYR A 72 -13.88 9.72 -9.56
C TYR A 72 -13.34 8.28 -9.47
N ARG A 73 -12.35 7.98 -10.31
CA ARG A 73 -11.80 6.62 -10.44
C ARG A 73 -10.30 6.76 -10.62
N ASP A 74 -9.54 6.45 -9.58
CA ASP A 74 -8.09 6.42 -9.68
C ASP A 74 -7.52 5.11 -9.17
N THR A 75 -6.79 4.43 -10.04
CA THR A 75 -6.02 3.24 -9.73
C THR A 75 -4.55 3.61 -9.76
N TYR A 76 -3.95 3.85 -8.60
CA TYR A 76 -2.63 4.46 -8.52
C TYR A 76 -1.51 3.42 -8.55
N PHE A 77 -1.04 3.07 -9.76
CA PHE A 77 0.17 2.26 -9.99
C PHE A 77 1.03 2.98 -11.03
N PRO A 78 1.77 4.04 -10.66
CA PRO A 78 2.37 4.99 -11.60
C PRO A 78 3.20 4.37 -12.73
N MET A 79 3.88 3.25 -12.48
CA MET A 79 4.62 2.51 -13.53
C MET A 79 3.75 2.05 -14.70
N VAL A 80 2.45 1.86 -14.47
CA VAL A 80 1.46 1.42 -15.47
C VAL A 80 0.47 2.54 -15.79
N THR A 81 -0.06 3.20 -14.76
CA THR A 81 -1.23 4.08 -14.88
C THR A 81 -0.89 5.49 -15.38
N ASN A 82 0.39 5.88 -15.36
CA ASN A 82 0.82 7.16 -15.92
C ASN A 82 1.02 7.12 -17.45
N THR A 83 0.90 5.95 -18.07
CA THR A 83 0.94 5.82 -19.54
C THR A 83 -0.32 6.38 -20.18
N GLU A 84 -0.18 7.02 -21.35
CA GLU A 84 -1.31 7.59 -22.08
C GLU A 84 -2.27 6.49 -22.57
N GLU A 85 -1.72 5.32 -22.92
CA GLU A 85 -2.47 4.14 -23.30
C GLU A 85 -3.42 3.69 -22.18
N PHE A 86 -2.91 3.57 -20.96
CA PHE A 86 -3.73 3.16 -19.82
C PHE A 86 -4.82 4.19 -19.51
N LYS A 87 -4.47 5.49 -19.47
CA LYS A 87 -5.45 6.57 -19.22
C LYS A 87 -6.56 6.57 -20.27
N ALA A 88 -6.18 6.46 -21.56
CA ALA A 88 -7.12 6.50 -22.66
C ALA A 88 -8.08 5.30 -22.66
N GLU A 89 -7.57 4.11 -22.34
CA GLU A 89 -8.34 2.87 -22.33
C GLU A 89 -9.27 2.77 -21.13
N TYR A 90 -8.74 2.94 -19.92
CA TYR A 90 -9.47 2.68 -18.68
C TYR A 90 -10.19 3.91 -18.13
N LYS A 91 -10.07 5.08 -18.77
CA LYS A 91 -10.67 6.35 -18.31
C LYS A 91 -10.33 6.66 -16.85
N ASN A 92 -9.09 6.34 -16.47
CA ASN A 92 -8.53 6.61 -15.14
C ASN A 92 -8.47 8.13 -14.93
N THR A 93 -8.63 8.57 -13.69
CA THR A 93 -8.59 9.98 -13.27
C THR A 93 -7.32 10.21 -12.46
N PRO A 94 -6.15 10.29 -13.11
CA PRO A 94 -4.87 10.21 -12.43
C PRO A 94 -4.70 11.36 -11.44
N LEU A 95 -4.29 10.98 -10.23
CA LEU A 95 -4.01 11.86 -9.12
C LEU A 95 -3.18 13.09 -9.54
N ASP A 96 -2.01 12.82 -10.11
CA ASP A 96 -0.97 13.82 -10.41
C ASP A 96 -1.43 14.87 -11.43
N GLU A 97 -2.50 14.59 -12.17
CA GLU A 97 -3.03 15.51 -13.16
C GLU A 97 -4.25 16.28 -12.70
N THR A 98 -5.01 15.73 -11.74
CA THR A 98 -6.32 16.24 -11.32
C THR A 98 -6.30 16.98 -9.98
N TRP A 99 -5.31 16.69 -9.13
CA TRP A 99 -5.18 17.29 -7.80
C TRP A 99 -4.12 18.40 -7.76
N GLY A 100 -4.54 19.61 -7.39
CA GLY A 100 -3.63 20.73 -7.17
C GLY A 100 -2.91 20.68 -5.82
N LEU A 101 -3.46 19.94 -4.86
CA LEU A 101 -2.84 19.56 -3.61
C LEU A 101 -3.41 18.20 -3.21
N TRP A 102 -2.56 17.24 -2.85
CA TRP A 102 -2.97 15.88 -2.52
C TRP A 102 -2.41 15.42 -1.18
N GLY A 103 -3.16 14.61 -0.44
CA GLY A 103 -2.71 13.95 0.78
C GLY A 103 -2.22 14.93 1.85
N HIS A 104 -1.20 14.52 2.62
CA HIS A 104 -0.62 15.32 3.69
C HIS A 104 0.43 16.35 3.19
N ASN A 105 0.28 16.88 1.97
CA ASN A 105 1.26 17.77 1.34
C ASN A 105 1.07 19.27 1.62
N LEU A 106 0.11 19.67 2.47
CA LEU A 106 -0.07 21.07 2.88
C LEU A 106 1.22 21.74 3.39
N PRO A 107 2.14 21.06 4.12
CA PRO A 107 3.43 21.65 4.50
C PRO A 107 4.24 22.22 3.35
N LYS A 108 4.13 21.64 2.14
CA LYS A 108 4.85 22.12 0.94
C LYS A 108 4.41 23.51 0.50
N TRP A 109 3.24 23.98 0.94
CA TRP A 109 2.72 25.31 0.62
C TRP A 109 3.06 26.37 1.68
N ILE A 110 3.61 25.96 2.81
CA ILE A 110 3.99 26.86 3.89
C ILE A 110 5.39 27.40 3.62
N PRO A 111 5.56 28.72 3.44
CA PRO A 111 6.88 29.28 3.18
C PRO A 111 7.84 29.03 4.34
N PHE A 112 9.12 28.76 4.03
CA PHE A 112 10.15 28.47 5.04
C PHE A 112 10.38 29.60 6.05
N TYR A 113 10.02 30.84 5.70
CA TYR A 113 10.21 32.02 6.53
C TYR A 113 9.09 32.22 7.57
N ILE A 114 8.03 31.40 7.57
CA ILE A 114 6.98 31.49 8.59
C ILE A 114 7.57 31.04 9.95
N PRO A 115 7.60 31.93 10.96
CA PRO A 115 8.23 31.62 12.23
C PRO A 115 7.34 30.69 13.07
N GLN A 116 7.93 29.97 14.05
CA GLN A 116 7.22 28.98 14.86
C GLN A 116 6.04 29.55 15.64
N ASP A 117 6.16 30.77 16.12
CA ASP A 117 5.15 31.50 16.86
C ASP A 117 3.99 32.02 15.99
N SER A 118 4.08 31.88 14.66
CA SER A 118 3.02 32.27 13.73
C SER A 118 1.68 31.58 14.04
N PRO A 119 0.55 32.29 13.88
CA PRO A 119 -0.77 31.71 14.00
C PRO A 119 -1.09 30.64 12.95
N VAL A 120 -0.25 30.44 11.91
CA VAL A 120 -0.36 29.32 10.96
C VAL A 120 -0.28 27.97 11.67
N TYR A 121 0.56 27.86 12.70
CA TYR A 121 0.79 26.60 13.40
C TYR A 121 -0.20 26.37 14.54
N ALA A 122 -0.47 25.10 14.85
CA ALA A 122 -1.39 24.70 15.90
C ALA A 122 -0.94 25.22 17.28
N LEU A 123 -1.87 25.71 18.09
CA LEU A 123 -1.62 25.99 19.51
C LEU A 123 -1.98 24.75 20.33
N ILE A 124 -1.02 24.17 21.04
CA ILE A 124 -1.18 22.96 21.85
C ILE A 124 -0.50 23.22 23.18
N ASP A 125 -1.21 23.03 24.29
CA ASP A 125 -0.69 23.30 25.64
C ASP A 125 -0.06 24.70 25.80
N ASN A 126 -0.65 25.70 25.13
CA ASN A 126 -0.20 27.10 25.04
C ASN A 126 1.05 27.36 24.20
N ASP A 127 1.63 26.34 23.56
CA ASP A 127 2.78 26.47 22.68
C ASP A 127 2.39 26.24 21.21
N ARG A 128 3.05 26.97 20.30
CA ARG A 128 2.87 26.76 18.86
C ARG A 128 3.71 25.58 18.39
N ASN A 129 3.06 24.61 17.76
CA ASN A 129 3.68 23.37 17.30
C ASN A 129 3.70 23.30 15.75
N LYS A 130 4.89 23.28 15.15
CA LYS A 130 5.10 23.19 13.69
C LYS A 130 4.68 21.88 13.05
N GLU A 131 4.47 20.84 13.86
CA GLU A 131 4.01 19.53 13.39
C GLU A 131 2.53 19.54 12.98
N GLN A 132 1.78 20.61 13.27
CA GLN A 132 0.37 20.71 12.89
C GLN A 132 -0.08 22.16 12.63
N PHE A 133 -1.17 22.31 11.88
CA PHE A 133 -1.71 23.61 11.48
C PHE A 133 -2.91 24.09 12.33
N CYS A 134 -3.11 25.39 12.35
CA CYS A 134 -4.29 26.04 12.91
C CYS A 134 -5.28 26.39 11.78
N PHE A 135 -6.31 25.56 11.59
CA PHE A 135 -7.27 25.76 10.49
C PHE A 135 -8.21 26.96 10.64
N SER A 136 -8.25 27.59 11.81
CA SER A 136 -8.92 28.90 11.99
C SER A 136 -7.98 30.10 11.80
N SER A 137 -6.78 29.90 11.24
CA SER A 137 -5.80 30.95 10.99
C SER A 137 -6.09 31.66 9.67
N GLU A 138 -6.26 32.97 9.74
CA GLU A 138 -6.41 33.81 8.54
C GLU A 138 -5.15 33.78 7.67
N GLU A 139 -3.96 33.76 8.28
CA GLU A 139 -2.69 33.70 7.57
C GLU A 139 -2.53 32.38 6.78
N LEU A 140 -2.92 31.24 7.39
CA LEU A 140 -2.91 29.95 6.68
C LEU A 140 -3.89 29.96 5.49
N LYS A 141 -5.09 30.51 5.71
CA LYS A 141 -6.11 30.65 4.66
C LYS A 141 -5.59 31.50 3.50
N GLU A 142 -4.95 32.63 3.78
CA GLU A 142 -4.35 33.50 2.77
C GLU A 142 -3.23 32.80 1.98
N ILE A 143 -2.38 32.04 2.66
CA ILE A 143 -1.34 31.22 2.02
C ILE A 143 -1.98 30.21 1.05
N ILE A 144 -3.02 29.49 1.48
CA ILE A 144 -3.72 28.51 0.64
C ILE A 144 -4.34 29.20 -0.59
N ILE A 145 -5.07 30.31 -0.38
CA ILE A 145 -5.70 31.08 -1.45
C ILE A 145 -4.68 31.58 -2.47
N LYS A 146 -3.54 32.10 -1.98
CA LYS A 146 -2.45 32.57 -2.84
C LYS A 146 -1.88 31.43 -3.67
N ASN A 147 -1.57 30.29 -3.05
CA ASN A 147 -1.04 29.12 -3.77
C ASN A 147 -2.01 28.59 -4.83
N ILE A 148 -3.32 28.61 -4.57
CA ILE A 148 -4.32 28.22 -5.58
C ILE A 148 -4.31 29.21 -6.75
N LYS A 149 -4.30 30.53 -6.49
CA LYS A 149 -4.30 31.57 -7.54
C LYS A 149 -3.04 31.60 -8.39
N ASP A 150 -1.88 31.33 -7.78
CA ASP A 150 -0.57 31.42 -8.44
C ASP A 150 -0.27 30.17 -9.30
N ARG A 151 -1.11 29.14 -9.26
CA ARG A 151 -0.96 27.93 -10.08
C ARG A 151 -1.21 28.24 -11.56
N LYS A 152 -0.24 27.92 -12.42
CA LYS A 152 -0.35 28.05 -13.88
C LYS A 152 -1.33 27.07 -14.51
N LYS A 153 -1.38 25.85 -13.97
CA LYS A 153 -2.32 24.79 -14.37
C LYS A 153 -3.55 24.87 -13.45
N SER A 154 -4.74 24.86 -14.05
CA SER A 154 -5.98 24.68 -13.30
C SER A 154 -6.11 23.22 -12.91
N TYR A 155 -6.46 22.97 -11.66
CA TYR A 155 -6.77 21.64 -11.13
C TYR A 155 -8.23 21.61 -10.70
N ASP A 156 -8.81 20.42 -10.74
CA ASP A 156 -10.22 20.22 -10.37
C ASP A 156 -10.37 20.09 -8.86
N TYR A 157 -9.41 19.42 -8.21
CA TYR A 157 -9.50 19.04 -6.80
C TYR A 157 -8.34 19.59 -5.95
N TYR A 158 -8.65 19.93 -4.70
CA TYR A 158 -7.66 20.32 -3.68
C TYR A 158 -7.95 19.62 -2.35
N MET A 159 -6.98 18.88 -1.84
CA MET A 159 -7.04 18.24 -0.52
C MET A 159 -6.36 19.12 0.53
N ILE A 160 -7.12 19.72 1.43
CA ILE A 160 -6.59 20.47 2.59
C ILE A 160 -6.65 19.54 3.80
N ASN A 161 -5.53 18.88 4.10
CA ASN A 161 -5.45 17.92 5.21
C ASN A 161 -4.60 18.43 6.38
N PRO A 162 -4.90 17.96 7.60
CA PRO A 162 -3.92 17.94 8.69
C PRO A 162 -2.67 17.18 8.28
N ASN A 163 -1.56 17.45 8.97
CA ASN A 163 -0.42 16.54 8.91
C ASN A 163 -0.80 15.17 9.48
N ASP A 164 -0.07 14.13 9.07
CA ASP A 164 -0.31 12.73 9.42
C ASP A 164 0.04 12.43 10.89
N ASN A 165 -0.75 13.02 11.80
CA ASN A 165 -0.63 12.88 13.25
C ASN A 165 -1.97 13.22 13.95
N GLY A 166 -2.03 12.88 15.25
CA GLY A 166 -3.21 13.10 16.10
C GLY A 166 -3.30 14.49 16.74
N LEU A 167 -2.42 15.43 16.38
CA LEU A 167 -2.41 16.75 17.01
C LEU A 167 -3.57 17.61 16.51
N VAL A 168 -4.20 18.38 17.40
CA VAL A 168 -5.31 19.28 17.08
C VAL A 168 -5.12 20.63 17.75
N CYS A 169 -5.19 21.70 16.96
CA CYS A 169 -5.09 23.07 17.47
C CYS A 169 -6.21 23.40 18.49
N GLN A 170 -5.80 23.91 19.65
CA GLN A 170 -6.63 24.28 20.80
C GLN A 170 -6.70 25.81 21.04
N CYS A 171 -6.44 26.63 20.02
CA CYS A 171 -6.64 28.08 20.11
C CYS A 171 -8.13 28.44 20.29
N ASP A 172 -8.42 29.64 20.79
CA ASP A 172 -9.79 30.05 21.11
C ASP A 172 -10.74 29.97 19.91
N LYS A 173 -10.27 30.34 18.71
CA LYS A 173 -11.06 30.25 17.47
C LYS A 173 -11.36 28.80 17.09
N CYS A 174 -10.38 27.89 17.19
CA CYS A 174 -10.59 26.46 16.92
C CYS A 174 -11.55 25.82 17.94
N LYS A 175 -11.41 26.15 19.23
CA LYS A 175 -12.33 25.69 20.28
C LYS A 175 -13.75 26.23 20.06
N ALA A 176 -13.88 27.51 19.70
CA ALA A 176 -15.16 28.12 19.39
C ALA A 176 -15.83 27.49 18.15
N ALA A 177 -15.04 27.08 17.14
CA ALA A 177 -15.55 26.31 16.00
C ALA A 177 -16.04 24.90 16.42
N GLY A 178 -15.45 24.35 17.49
CA GLY A 178 -15.87 23.10 18.11
C GLY A 178 -14.82 22.00 18.12
N ASN A 179 -13.55 22.32 17.83
CA ASN A 179 -12.47 21.33 17.92
C ASN A 179 -12.41 20.72 19.32
N THR A 180 -12.11 19.42 19.38
CA THR A 180 -11.77 18.72 20.64
C THR A 180 -10.26 18.48 20.69
N GLN A 181 -9.75 17.86 21.76
CA GLN A 181 -8.33 17.48 21.82
C GLN A 181 -7.91 16.50 20.72
N THR A 182 -8.86 15.77 20.12
CA THR A 182 -8.58 14.72 19.13
C THR A 182 -9.35 14.87 17.83
N ASP A 183 -10.10 15.97 17.64
CA ASP A 183 -10.89 16.20 16.44
C ASP A 183 -10.80 17.66 15.96
N ALA A 184 -10.19 17.84 14.80
CA ALA A 184 -9.98 19.11 14.08
C ALA A 184 -11.08 19.41 13.06
N SER A 185 -12.01 18.47 12.83
CA SER A 185 -13.02 18.56 11.76
C SER A 185 -13.76 19.91 11.75
N PRO A 186 -14.24 20.46 12.88
CA PRO A 186 -15.07 21.66 12.86
C PRO A 186 -14.36 22.90 12.28
N ALA A 187 -13.13 23.20 12.73
CA ALA A 187 -12.38 24.34 12.20
C ALA A 187 -11.94 24.10 10.74
N LEU A 188 -11.58 22.87 10.40
CA LEU A 188 -11.14 22.52 9.05
C LEU A 188 -12.28 22.66 8.02
N PHE A 189 -13.47 22.14 8.32
CA PHE A 189 -14.61 22.28 7.40
C PHE A 189 -15.10 23.73 7.27
N ASN A 190 -14.95 24.59 8.29
CA ASN A 190 -15.20 26.01 8.11
C ASN A 190 -14.25 26.62 7.07
N LEU A 191 -12.95 26.30 7.15
CA LEU A 191 -11.96 26.72 6.16
C LEU A 191 -12.30 26.20 4.76
N LEU A 192 -12.66 24.92 4.63
CA LEU A 192 -13.07 24.33 3.35
C LEU A 192 -14.28 25.05 2.75
N GLY A 193 -15.29 25.36 3.56
CA GLY A 193 -16.47 26.11 3.12
C GLY A 193 -16.12 27.50 2.56
N GLU A 194 -15.24 28.23 3.26
CA GLU A 194 -14.77 29.55 2.79
C GLU A 194 -13.96 29.47 1.50
N LEU A 195 -13.12 28.44 1.34
CA LEU A 195 -12.38 28.19 0.10
C LEU A 195 -13.33 27.85 -1.05
N ALA A 196 -14.32 27.00 -0.78
CA ALA A 196 -15.31 26.56 -1.75
C ALA A 196 -16.18 27.70 -2.29
N GLU A 197 -16.57 28.64 -1.44
CA GLU A 197 -17.28 29.86 -1.86
C GLU A 197 -16.39 30.78 -2.74
N LYS A 198 -15.10 30.86 -2.42
CA LYS A 198 -14.14 31.70 -3.15
C LYS A 198 -13.73 31.12 -4.51
N PHE A 199 -13.77 29.80 -4.64
CA PHE A 199 -13.33 29.04 -5.81
C PHE A 199 -14.42 28.07 -6.27
N PRO A 200 -15.55 28.58 -6.82
CA PRO A 200 -16.74 27.77 -7.09
C PRO A 200 -16.56 26.72 -8.21
N ASN A 201 -15.46 26.79 -8.97
CA ASN A 201 -15.13 25.84 -10.04
C ASN A 201 -14.16 24.74 -9.59
N GLN A 202 -13.71 24.78 -8.34
CA GLN A 202 -12.81 23.79 -7.74
C GLN A 202 -13.57 23.01 -6.68
N GLU A 203 -13.23 21.73 -6.51
CA GLU A 203 -13.71 20.90 -5.42
C GLU A 203 -12.66 20.80 -4.30
N PHE A 204 -13.11 20.90 -3.05
CA PHE A 204 -12.25 20.90 -1.87
C PHE A 204 -12.55 19.69 -0.99
N PHE A 205 -11.50 18.98 -0.61
CA PHE A 205 -11.60 17.76 0.18
C PHE A 205 -10.71 17.84 1.42
N THR A 206 -11.09 17.09 2.44
CA THR A 206 -10.18 16.62 3.49
C THR A 206 -10.36 15.11 3.68
N THR A 207 -9.52 14.45 4.47
CA THR A 207 -9.68 13.04 4.84
C THR A 207 -10.43 12.87 6.15
N ALA A 208 -11.34 11.91 6.23
CA ALA A 208 -11.86 11.40 7.50
C ALA A 208 -10.85 10.38 8.06
N TYR A 209 -9.78 10.88 8.68
CA TYR A 209 -8.63 10.10 9.12
C TYR A 209 -7.92 10.76 10.31
N ILE A 210 -7.51 9.94 11.30
CA ILE A 210 -6.78 10.29 12.54
C ILE A 210 -7.38 11.45 13.36
N SER A 211 -7.16 12.69 12.91
CA SER A 211 -7.53 13.93 13.61
C SER A 211 -8.78 14.59 13.02
N VAL A 212 -9.36 14.04 11.96
CA VAL A 212 -10.67 14.45 11.42
C VAL A 212 -11.62 13.27 11.60
N LYS A 213 -12.39 13.29 12.70
CA LYS A 213 -13.16 12.12 13.16
C LYS A 213 -14.65 12.23 12.88
N THR A 214 -15.21 13.43 12.96
CA THR A 214 -16.65 13.63 12.91
C THR A 214 -17.09 14.47 11.71
N PRO A 215 -18.26 14.20 11.12
CA PRO A 215 -18.84 15.06 10.10
C PRO A 215 -19.01 16.50 10.60
N PRO A 216 -18.92 17.50 9.71
CA PRO A 216 -19.11 18.88 10.13
C PRO A 216 -20.53 19.11 10.64
N LYS A 217 -20.66 20.01 11.63
CA LYS A 217 -21.96 20.34 12.23
C LYS A 217 -22.92 20.96 11.20
N LYS A 218 -22.38 21.84 10.34
CA LYS A 218 -23.09 22.58 9.30
C LYS A 218 -23.03 21.83 7.97
N GLN A 219 -24.10 21.94 7.19
CA GLN A 219 -24.10 21.52 5.78
C GLN A 219 -23.01 22.26 5.02
N GLN A 220 -22.19 21.53 4.26
CA GLN A 220 -21.13 22.10 3.46
C GLN A 220 -21.61 22.53 2.07
N PRO A 221 -20.91 23.48 1.41
CA PRO A 221 -21.12 23.80 0.00
C PRO A 221 -21.02 22.56 -0.91
N LYS A 222 -21.64 22.64 -2.09
CA LYS A 222 -21.71 21.49 -3.03
C LYS A 222 -20.35 21.01 -3.54
N ASN A 223 -19.35 21.88 -3.56
CA ASN A 223 -17.98 21.60 -3.97
C ASN A 223 -17.06 21.34 -2.76
N VAL A 224 -17.63 20.89 -1.63
CA VAL A 224 -16.88 20.34 -0.49
C VAL A 224 -17.25 18.86 -0.31
N GLY A 225 -16.21 18.03 -0.26
CA GLY A 225 -16.32 16.58 -0.06
C GLY A 225 -15.37 16.06 1.02
N VAL A 226 -15.39 14.75 1.22
CA VAL A 226 -14.45 14.06 2.14
C VAL A 226 -13.90 12.79 1.50
N PHE A 227 -12.63 12.51 1.76
CA PHE A 227 -11.99 11.22 1.52
C PHE A 227 -12.12 10.36 2.78
N PHE A 228 -13.02 9.38 2.74
CA PHE A 228 -13.17 8.42 3.81
C PHE A 228 -12.05 7.38 3.74
N SER A 229 -11.19 7.34 4.77
CA SER A 229 -10.15 6.32 4.85
C SER A 229 -10.74 5.00 5.29
N THR A 230 -10.45 3.92 4.57
CA THR A 230 -10.92 2.59 4.94
C THR A 230 -9.84 1.73 5.60
N ILE A 231 -8.69 2.32 5.95
CA ILE A 231 -7.51 1.60 6.44
C ILE A 231 -7.80 0.68 7.64
N GLU A 232 -8.67 1.10 8.57
CA GLU A 232 -9.03 0.32 9.77
C GLU A 232 -9.88 -0.92 9.46
N TYR A 233 -10.45 -0.97 8.26
CA TYR A 233 -11.32 -2.04 7.77
C TYR A 233 -10.58 -3.02 6.84
N GLN A 234 -9.31 -2.80 6.53
CA GLN A 234 -8.55 -3.62 5.60
C GLN A 234 -8.08 -4.95 6.23
N LYS A 235 -9.01 -5.88 6.48
CA LYS A 235 -8.77 -7.18 7.14
C LYS A 235 -8.73 -8.38 6.15
N GLY A 236 -8.73 -8.12 4.84
CA GLY A 236 -8.72 -9.18 3.81
C GLY A 236 -10.02 -9.98 3.72
N LYS A 237 -11.16 -9.34 4.05
CA LYS A 237 -12.52 -9.88 3.89
C LYS A 237 -13.50 -8.78 3.50
N PRO A 238 -14.66 -9.12 2.89
CA PRO A 238 -15.68 -8.15 2.54
C PRO A 238 -16.19 -7.36 3.75
N TYR A 239 -16.41 -6.05 3.60
CA TYR A 239 -16.90 -5.19 4.68
C TYR A 239 -18.25 -5.61 5.25
N ARG A 240 -19.12 -6.21 4.42
CA ARG A 240 -20.41 -6.74 4.85
C ARG A 240 -20.31 -7.87 5.87
N ASP A 241 -19.17 -8.57 5.88
CA ASP A 241 -18.96 -9.74 6.74
C ASP A 241 -18.34 -9.35 8.09
N PHE A 242 -18.06 -8.05 8.29
CA PHE A 242 -17.53 -7.56 9.55
C PHE A 242 -18.61 -7.43 10.62
N PRO A 243 -18.28 -7.75 11.89
CA PRO A 243 -19.12 -7.38 13.02
C PRO A 243 -19.48 -5.88 13.05
N GLU A 244 -18.56 -5.04 12.56
CA GLU A 244 -18.68 -3.57 12.57
C GLU A 244 -19.35 -2.99 11.30
N ALA A 245 -19.93 -3.82 10.41
CA ALA A 245 -20.49 -3.36 9.14
C ALA A 245 -21.59 -2.28 9.28
N ASP A 246 -22.47 -2.43 10.28
CA ASP A 246 -23.52 -1.44 10.58
C ASP A 246 -22.95 -0.12 11.10
N GLU A 247 -21.84 -0.17 11.85
CA GLU A 247 -21.14 1.02 12.30
C GLU A 247 -20.57 1.78 11.10
N LEU A 248 -19.85 1.11 10.20
CA LEU A 248 -19.30 1.71 8.99
C LEU A 248 -20.41 2.32 8.12
N LYS A 249 -21.53 1.62 7.94
CA LYS A 249 -22.70 2.15 7.22
C LYS A 249 -23.23 3.44 7.84
N ASN A 250 -23.36 3.47 9.17
CA ASN A 250 -23.82 4.66 9.89
C ASN A 250 -22.82 5.82 9.78
N GLN A 251 -21.51 5.53 9.86
CA GLN A 251 -20.46 6.54 9.65
C GLN A 251 -20.59 7.18 8.26
N LEU A 252 -20.67 6.36 7.20
CA LEU A 252 -20.84 6.85 5.82
C LEU A 252 -22.12 7.66 5.63
N LYS A 253 -23.23 7.20 6.21
CA LYS A 253 -24.50 7.94 6.19
C LYS A 253 -24.38 9.31 6.84
N ASN A 254 -23.75 9.39 8.02
CA ASN A 254 -23.58 10.65 8.75
C ASN A 254 -22.70 11.65 7.98
N TRP A 255 -21.68 11.18 7.26
CA TRP A 255 -20.90 12.01 6.36
C TRP A 255 -21.75 12.52 5.19
N LYS A 256 -22.54 11.64 4.56
CA LYS A 256 -23.37 11.95 3.39
C LYS A 256 -24.43 13.00 3.68
N GLU A 257 -24.90 13.07 4.92
CA GLU A 257 -25.83 14.10 5.38
C GLU A 257 -25.21 15.51 5.43
N LYS A 258 -23.88 15.63 5.36
CA LYS A 258 -23.16 16.90 5.61
C LYS A 258 -22.30 17.38 4.46
N VAL A 259 -21.81 16.49 3.61
CA VAL A 259 -21.00 16.80 2.43
C VAL A 259 -21.66 16.28 1.16
N ASN A 260 -21.31 16.86 0.01
CA ASN A 260 -21.94 16.49 -1.26
C ASN A 260 -21.33 15.22 -1.88
N GLU A 261 -20.01 15.07 -1.77
CA GLU A 261 -19.26 13.95 -2.33
C GLU A 261 -18.47 13.23 -1.23
N ILE A 262 -18.48 11.90 -1.28
CA ILE A 262 -17.61 11.08 -0.43
C ILE A 262 -16.81 10.19 -1.36
N PHE A 263 -15.49 10.36 -1.36
CA PHE A 263 -14.59 9.45 -2.02
C PHE A 263 -14.00 8.49 -0.99
N ALA A 264 -13.73 7.24 -1.36
CA ALA A 264 -13.05 6.30 -0.47
C ALA A 264 -11.57 6.16 -0.87
N TRP A 265 -10.72 6.06 0.15
CA TRP A 265 -9.31 5.67 0.00
C TRP A 265 -9.22 4.17 0.30
N GLU A 266 -9.06 3.37 -0.75
CA GLU A 266 -8.98 1.91 -0.72
C GLU A 266 -7.56 1.42 -1.01
N TYR A 267 -7.31 0.14 -0.73
CA TYR A 267 -5.97 -0.45 -0.75
C TYR A 267 -5.99 -1.77 -1.52
N ALA A 268 -4.95 -2.05 -2.30
CA ALA A 268 -4.90 -3.21 -3.21
C ALA A 268 -3.69 -4.13 -3.01
N LEU A 269 -2.83 -3.85 -2.04
CA LEU A 269 -1.53 -4.51 -1.86
C LEU A 269 -1.24 -4.83 -0.39
N ASN A 270 -0.25 -5.69 -0.20
CA ASN A 270 0.51 -5.77 1.05
C ASN A 270 1.66 -4.74 0.97
N TYR A 271 1.67 -3.75 1.86
CA TYR A 271 2.66 -2.66 1.87
C TYR A 271 3.96 -3.03 2.58
N ASP A 272 3.97 -4.13 3.34
CA ASP A 272 5.19 -4.73 3.89
C ASP A 272 5.92 -5.61 2.85
N ASP A 273 5.24 -6.02 1.78
CA ASP A 273 5.81 -6.83 0.70
C ASP A 273 5.00 -6.66 -0.60
N TYR A 274 5.48 -5.82 -1.52
CA TYR A 274 4.89 -5.63 -2.85
C TYR A 274 5.05 -6.84 -3.77
N PHE A 275 5.90 -7.80 -3.44
CA PHE A 275 6.07 -9.05 -4.19
C PHE A 275 5.12 -10.16 -3.74
N ASP A 276 4.43 -9.97 -2.61
CA ASP A 276 3.23 -10.73 -2.27
C ASP A 276 2.18 -10.59 -3.39
N PHE A 277 1.59 -11.72 -3.79
CA PHE A 277 0.51 -11.70 -4.77
C PHE A 277 -0.69 -10.91 -4.25
N TYR A 278 -0.92 -10.90 -2.93
CA TYR A 278 -2.05 -10.26 -2.24
C TYR A 278 -3.35 -10.28 -3.08
N PRO A 279 -3.92 -11.47 -3.34
CA PRO A 279 -4.93 -11.65 -4.36
C PRO A 279 -6.33 -11.24 -3.86
N ASN A 280 -6.52 -9.95 -3.60
CA ASN A 280 -7.70 -9.41 -2.91
C ASN A 280 -8.81 -8.89 -3.85
N LEU A 281 -8.75 -9.09 -5.17
CA LEU A 281 -9.66 -8.44 -6.12
C LEU A 281 -11.12 -8.86 -5.91
N LYS A 282 -11.39 -10.13 -5.56
CA LYS A 282 -12.75 -10.60 -5.23
C LYS A 282 -13.31 -9.90 -3.99
N VAL A 283 -12.49 -9.77 -2.95
CA VAL A 283 -12.84 -9.02 -1.73
C VAL A 283 -13.04 -7.54 -2.03
N LEU A 284 -12.14 -6.94 -2.81
CA LEU A 284 -12.22 -5.54 -3.23
C LEU A 284 -13.51 -5.27 -4.03
N GLN A 285 -13.92 -6.16 -4.94
CA GLN A 285 -15.17 -6.00 -5.68
C GLN A 285 -16.38 -5.92 -4.73
N GLU A 286 -16.45 -6.79 -3.71
CA GLU A 286 -17.53 -6.75 -2.72
C GLU A 286 -17.47 -5.49 -1.84
N ASN A 287 -16.26 -5.03 -1.49
CA ASN A 287 -16.07 -3.76 -0.79
C ASN A 287 -16.56 -2.59 -1.65
N LEU A 288 -16.21 -2.54 -2.93
CA LEU A 288 -16.65 -1.50 -3.86
C LEU A 288 -18.18 -1.48 -4.00
N LYS A 289 -18.83 -2.64 -4.10
CA LYS A 289 -20.31 -2.74 -4.10
C LYS A 289 -20.90 -2.17 -2.81
N PHE A 290 -20.37 -2.55 -1.66
CA PHE A 290 -20.80 -2.03 -0.36
C PHE A 290 -20.63 -0.51 -0.27
N LEU A 291 -19.47 0.02 -0.66
CA LEU A 291 -19.18 1.44 -0.65
C LEU A 291 -20.16 2.22 -1.56
N LYS A 292 -20.38 1.73 -2.79
CA LYS A 292 -21.33 2.32 -3.75
C LYS A 292 -22.75 2.37 -3.20
N GLU A 293 -23.25 1.26 -2.63
CA GLU A 293 -24.58 1.20 -2.02
C GLU A 293 -24.75 2.18 -0.85
N ASN A 294 -23.66 2.47 -0.14
CA ASN A 294 -23.66 3.41 0.99
C ASN A 294 -23.27 4.84 0.61
N GLY A 295 -23.28 5.17 -0.69
CA GLY A 295 -23.18 6.54 -1.18
C GLY A 295 -21.77 7.07 -1.39
N ILE A 296 -20.77 6.19 -1.47
CA ILE A 296 -19.46 6.57 -2.01
C ILE A 296 -19.60 6.81 -3.51
N THR A 297 -19.11 7.96 -3.97
CA THR A 297 -19.23 8.43 -5.35
C THR A 297 -17.91 8.42 -6.10
N GLY A 298 -16.79 8.26 -5.40
CA GLY A 298 -15.45 8.20 -6.00
C GLY A 298 -14.53 7.26 -5.24
N ILE A 299 -13.55 6.69 -5.94
CA ILE A 299 -12.59 5.74 -5.35
C ILE A 299 -11.18 6.13 -5.78
N PHE A 300 -10.30 6.23 -4.81
CA PHE A 300 -8.86 6.18 -4.99
C PHE A 300 -8.36 4.83 -4.47
N ILE A 301 -7.66 4.09 -5.32
CA ILE A 301 -7.02 2.83 -4.96
C ILE A 301 -5.54 3.13 -4.82
N ASN A 302 -5.03 3.00 -3.60
CA ASN A 302 -3.62 3.07 -3.33
C ASN A 302 -2.94 1.79 -3.81
N GLY A 303 -2.17 1.87 -4.89
CA GLY A 303 -1.29 0.78 -5.34
C GLY A 303 0.12 0.98 -4.79
N SER A 304 1.12 0.81 -5.65
CA SER A 304 2.55 0.97 -5.33
C SER A 304 3.18 2.05 -6.20
N GLU A 305 4.07 2.86 -5.63
CA GLU A 305 4.90 3.82 -6.40
C GLU A 305 6.02 3.10 -7.19
N THR A 306 6.39 1.90 -6.75
CA THR A 306 7.35 0.99 -7.39
C THR A 306 6.62 -0.24 -7.95
N TYR A 307 7.36 -1.24 -8.44
CA TYR A 307 6.77 -2.45 -8.98
C TYR A 307 6.10 -3.28 -7.86
N SER A 308 4.90 -3.79 -8.14
CA SER A 308 4.26 -4.84 -7.34
C SER A 308 3.85 -6.05 -8.20
N ALA A 309 3.76 -7.22 -7.57
CA ALA A 309 3.43 -8.47 -8.24
C ALA A 309 2.11 -8.37 -9.00
N LEU A 310 2.16 -8.67 -10.31
CA LEU A 310 1.03 -8.57 -11.24
C LEU A 310 0.41 -7.15 -11.31
N GLN A 311 1.17 -6.08 -11.02
CA GLN A 311 0.66 -4.70 -10.97
C GLN A 311 -0.18 -4.30 -12.18
N GLY A 312 0.22 -4.72 -13.39
CA GLY A 312 -0.53 -4.41 -14.60
C GLY A 312 -1.91 -5.06 -14.61
N VAL A 313 -1.99 -6.35 -14.26
CA VAL A 313 -3.26 -7.10 -14.19
C VAL A 313 -4.14 -6.52 -13.11
N LYS A 314 -3.59 -6.22 -11.92
CA LYS A 314 -4.31 -5.56 -10.82
C LYS A 314 -4.84 -4.21 -11.26
N ALA A 315 -3.99 -3.33 -11.79
CA ALA A 315 -4.36 -1.98 -12.18
C ALA A 315 -5.49 -1.97 -13.22
N GLY A 316 -5.37 -2.77 -14.29
CA GLY A 316 -6.41 -2.84 -15.32
C GLY A 316 -7.71 -3.46 -14.81
N SER A 317 -7.63 -4.52 -14.01
CA SER A 317 -8.81 -5.17 -13.43
C SER A 317 -9.58 -4.22 -12.52
N ILE A 318 -8.86 -3.54 -11.63
CA ILE A 318 -9.43 -2.56 -10.71
C ILE A 318 -10.05 -1.40 -11.48
N ALA A 319 -9.36 -0.85 -12.48
CA ALA A 319 -9.91 0.25 -13.28
C ALA A 319 -11.21 -0.14 -14.01
N ARG A 320 -11.30 -1.37 -14.53
CA ARG A 320 -12.55 -1.92 -15.10
C ARG A 320 -13.66 -2.07 -14.06
N LEU A 321 -13.35 -2.52 -12.84
CA LEU A 321 -14.31 -2.55 -11.73
C LEU A 321 -14.79 -1.15 -11.33
N LEU A 322 -13.91 -0.15 -11.33
CA LEU A 322 -14.29 1.23 -11.04
C LEU A 322 -15.22 1.83 -12.11
N MET A 323 -15.10 1.39 -13.37
CA MET A 323 -16.05 1.72 -14.42
C MET A 323 -17.37 0.97 -14.24
N LYS A 324 -17.34 -0.33 -13.97
CA LYS A 324 -18.54 -1.16 -13.80
C LYS A 324 -18.30 -2.26 -12.76
N VAL A 325 -18.75 -2.00 -11.53
CA VAL A 325 -18.43 -2.84 -10.35
C VAL A 325 -19.06 -4.24 -10.42
N ASP A 326 -20.17 -4.40 -11.14
CA ASP A 326 -20.90 -5.68 -11.27
C ASP A 326 -20.42 -6.51 -12.48
N SER A 327 -19.28 -6.17 -13.07
CA SER A 327 -18.70 -6.95 -14.17
C SER A 327 -18.16 -8.30 -13.69
N ASP A 328 -18.08 -9.27 -14.60
CA ASP A 328 -17.45 -10.57 -14.30
C ASP A 328 -15.95 -10.38 -14.06
N LEU A 329 -15.53 -10.54 -12.81
CA LEU A 329 -14.14 -10.34 -12.42
C LEU A 329 -13.22 -11.43 -12.98
N ASN A 330 -13.70 -12.66 -13.16
CA ASN A 330 -12.87 -13.73 -13.69
C ASN A 330 -12.57 -13.48 -15.18
N GLU A 331 -13.57 -13.04 -15.95
CA GLU A 331 -13.39 -12.60 -17.34
C GLU A 331 -12.42 -11.41 -17.41
N ILE A 332 -12.61 -10.41 -16.54
CA ILE A 332 -11.71 -9.25 -16.45
C ILE A 332 -10.27 -9.70 -16.21
N ILE A 333 -10.03 -10.56 -15.22
CA ILE A 333 -8.68 -11.03 -14.90
C ILE A 333 -8.07 -11.79 -16.08
N SER A 334 -8.85 -12.64 -16.76
CA SER A 334 -8.37 -13.38 -17.94
C SER A 334 -7.91 -12.43 -19.04
N ASP A 335 -8.75 -11.46 -19.43
CA ASP A 335 -8.41 -10.47 -20.45
C ASP A 335 -7.12 -9.69 -20.09
N GLU A 336 -7.02 -9.27 -18.82
CA GLU A 336 -5.90 -8.46 -18.36
C GLU A 336 -4.59 -9.26 -18.29
N VAL A 337 -4.65 -10.57 -18.04
CA VAL A 337 -3.51 -11.50 -18.13
C VAL A 337 -3.14 -11.74 -19.59
N GLU A 338 -4.09 -12.07 -20.46
CA GLU A 338 -3.86 -12.30 -21.89
C GLU A 338 -3.22 -11.10 -22.58
N LYS A 339 -3.61 -9.88 -22.18
CA LYS A 339 -3.04 -8.64 -22.70
C LYS A 339 -1.57 -8.41 -22.32
N ARG A 340 -1.11 -8.95 -21.18
CA ARG A 340 0.20 -8.64 -20.59
C ARG A 340 1.21 -9.76 -20.70
N PHE A 341 0.73 -10.98 -20.89
CA PHE A 341 1.57 -12.17 -20.93
C PHE A 341 1.43 -12.87 -22.30
N PRO A 342 2.53 -13.43 -22.82
CA PRO A 342 2.54 -14.22 -24.05
C PRO A 342 1.49 -15.33 -24.07
N SER A 343 1.03 -15.70 -25.27
CA SER A 343 -0.02 -16.70 -25.47
C SER A 343 0.30 -18.10 -24.92
N ASP A 344 1.58 -18.45 -24.83
CA ASP A 344 2.06 -19.72 -24.28
C ASP A 344 2.21 -19.71 -22.75
N THR A 345 2.06 -18.54 -22.11
CA THR A 345 2.19 -18.38 -20.65
C THR A 345 0.92 -17.87 -19.97
N ASN A 346 0.07 -17.13 -20.68
CA ASN A 346 -1.10 -16.47 -20.11
C ASN A 346 -2.04 -17.44 -19.37
N GLN A 347 -2.25 -18.65 -19.89
CA GLN A 347 -3.23 -19.59 -19.36
C GLN A 347 -2.85 -20.10 -17.97
N PHE A 348 -1.60 -20.54 -17.76
CA PHE A 348 -1.20 -21.05 -16.45
C PHE A 348 -1.06 -19.92 -15.41
N ILE A 349 -0.70 -18.71 -15.84
CA ILE A 349 -0.66 -17.53 -14.99
C ILE A 349 -2.07 -17.13 -14.54
N CYS A 350 -3.02 -17.08 -15.48
CA CYS A 350 -4.42 -16.78 -15.20
C CYS A 350 -5.02 -17.81 -14.25
N ASN A 351 -4.85 -19.10 -14.54
CA ASN A 351 -5.35 -20.19 -13.70
C ASN A 351 -4.81 -20.12 -12.27
N TYR A 352 -3.50 -19.87 -12.12
CA TYR A 352 -2.89 -19.71 -10.80
C TYR A 352 -3.46 -18.50 -10.06
N TYR A 353 -3.55 -17.35 -10.73
CA TYR A 353 -4.01 -16.11 -10.11
C TYR A 353 -5.49 -16.19 -9.69
N LEU A 354 -6.36 -16.74 -10.54
CA LEU A 354 -7.77 -16.98 -10.19
C LEU A 354 -7.91 -17.93 -9.00
N ALA A 355 -7.12 -19.01 -8.95
CA ALA A 355 -7.17 -19.96 -7.84
C ALA A 355 -6.78 -19.31 -6.50
N ILE A 356 -5.75 -18.45 -6.48
CA ILE A 356 -5.37 -17.77 -5.23
C ILE A 356 -6.34 -16.64 -4.85
N GLN A 357 -7.06 -16.06 -5.82
CA GLN A 357 -8.17 -15.13 -5.55
C GLN A 357 -9.33 -15.83 -4.83
N ASP A 358 -9.67 -17.05 -5.25
CA ASP A 358 -10.68 -17.89 -4.59
C ASP A 358 -10.25 -18.22 -3.16
N ASP A 359 -9.04 -18.77 -2.98
CA ASP A 359 -8.55 -19.14 -1.65
C ASP A 359 -8.52 -17.95 -0.69
N PHE A 360 -8.10 -16.77 -1.17
CA PHE A 360 -8.09 -15.56 -0.34
C PHE A 360 -9.50 -15.14 0.05
N ALA A 361 -10.45 -15.13 -0.88
CA ALA A 361 -11.83 -14.73 -0.61
C ALA A 361 -12.56 -15.71 0.33
N GLU A 362 -12.37 -17.02 0.14
CA GLU A 362 -13.06 -18.06 0.91
C GLU A 362 -12.47 -18.26 2.32
N SER A 363 -11.19 -17.91 2.51
CA SER A 363 -10.51 -18.12 3.78
C SER A 363 -11.06 -17.25 4.91
N LYS A 364 -11.43 -17.90 6.01
CA LYS A 364 -11.90 -17.24 7.24
C LYS A 364 -10.78 -16.56 8.03
N LYS A 365 -9.51 -16.71 7.65
CA LYS A 365 -8.40 -16.03 8.31
C LYS A 365 -8.34 -14.56 7.86
N PRO A 366 -8.05 -13.60 8.75
CA PRO A 366 -7.76 -12.23 8.35
C PRO A 366 -6.36 -12.17 7.72
N MET A 367 -6.16 -11.21 6.83
CA MET A 367 -4.85 -10.81 6.33
C MET A 367 -4.93 -9.32 6.00
N GLY A 368 -4.21 -8.51 6.79
CA GLY A 368 -4.22 -7.07 6.63
C GLY A 368 -3.48 -6.61 5.39
N ILE A 369 -3.45 -5.30 5.15
CA ILE A 369 -2.59 -4.69 4.13
C ILE A 369 -1.13 -4.50 4.61
N TYR A 370 -0.87 -4.70 5.89
CA TYR A 370 0.46 -4.84 6.47
C TYR A 370 0.50 -6.23 7.10
N SER A 371 1.22 -7.16 6.47
CA SER A 371 1.17 -8.57 6.83
C SER A 371 2.44 -9.32 6.46
N GLY A 372 2.74 -10.36 7.22
CA GLY A 372 3.89 -11.24 6.97
C GLY A 372 3.55 -12.49 6.16
N ILE A 373 4.58 -13.17 5.68
CA ILE A 373 4.45 -14.43 4.93
C ILE A 373 3.70 -15.52 5.70
N GLY A 374 3.78 -15.52 7.03
CA GLY A 374 3.04 -16.46 7.88
C GLY A 374 1.52 -16.30 7.79
N GLU A 375 1.02 -15.10 7.50
CA GLU A 375 -0.40 -14.83 7.27
C GLU A 375 -0.80 -15.25 5.86
N ALA A 376 0.01 -14.93 4.85
CA ALA A 376 -0.21 -15.37 3.46
C ALA A 376 -0.30 -16.91 3.35
N ILE A 377 0.59 -17.65 4.04
CA ILE A 377 0.56 -19.12 4.14
C ILE A 377 -0.74 -19.65 4.75
N LYS A 378 -1.27 -18.96 5.78
CA LYS A 378 -2.53 -19.36 6.42
C LYS A 378 -3.76 -18.92 5.64
N LYS A 379 -3.61 -17.92 4.76
CA LYS A 379 -4.71 -17.27 4.05
C LYS A 379 -4.96 -17.89 2.69
N TYR A 380 -3.96 -17.97 1.82
CA TYR A 380 -4.17 -18.33 0.41
C TYR A 380 -3.05 -19.18 -0.25
N ILE A 381 -1.85 -19.27 0.34
CA ILE A 381 -0.75 -20.02 -0.29
C ILE A 381 -0.89 -21.51 -0.05
N ASP A 382 -1.12 -22.26 -1.12
CA ASP A 382 -0.89 -23.70 -1.17
C ASP A 382 0.52 -23.99 -1.71
N PHE A 383 1.36 -24.66 -0.92
CA PHE A 383 2.77 -24.91 -1.26
C PHE A 383 2.94 -25.74 -2.53
N LYS A 384 2.07 -26.73 -2.77
CA LYS A 384 2.21 -27.60 -3.94
C LYS A 384 1.90 -26.81 -5.21
N ARG A 385 0.76 -26.12 -5.24
CA ARG A 385 0.33 -25.28 -6.37
C ARG A 385 1.30 -24.14 -6.62
N PHE A 386 1.79 -23.46 -5.58
CA PHE A 386 2.81 -22.42 -5.74
C PHE A 386 4.11 -22.97 -6.33
N ASN A 387 4.62 -24.12 -5.85
CA ASN A 387 5.84 -24.72 -6.39
C ASN A 387 5.67 -25.19 -7.85
N GLU A 388 4.51 -25.69 -8.22
CA GLU A 388 4.18 -26.06 -9.62
C GLU A 388 4.11 -24.81 -10.52
N PHE A 389 3.48 -23.73 -10.03
CA PHE A 389 3.44 -22.44 -10.71
C PHE A 389 4.85 -21.86 -10.89
N TYR A 390 5.66 -21.82 -9.83
CA TYR A 390 7.03 -21.32 -9.87
C TYR A 390 7.88 -22.06 -10.92
N LYS A 391 7.80 -23.40 -10.99
CA LYS A 391 8.54 -24.19 -11.98
C LYS A 391 8.13 -23.87 -13.42
N GLN A 392 6.83 -23.70 -13.67
CA GLN A 392 6.32 -23.31 -14.99
C GLN A 392 6.79 -21.90 -15.37
N LEU A 393 6.73 -20.96 -14.41
CA LEU A 393 7.17 -19.60 -14.59
C LEU A 393 8.69 -19.48 -14.82
N GLU A 394 9.51 -20.21 -14.06
CA GLU A 394 10.97 -20.26 -14.22
C GLU A 394 11.32 -20.76 -15.63
N LYS A 395 10.68 -21.86 -16.07
CA LYS A 395 10.87 -22.40 -17.42
C LYS A 395 10.46 -21.38 -18.50
N ALA A 396 9.28 -20.79 -18.41
CA ALA A 396 8.78 -19.83 -19.39
C ALA A 396 9.69 -18.58 -19.48
N SER A 397 10.08 -18.03 -18.33
CA SER A 397 10.93 -16.84 -18.27
C SER A 397 12.32 -17.07 -18.85
N SER A 398 12.85 -18.30 -18.78
CA SER A 398 14.13 -18.65 -19.43
C SER A 398 14.05 -18.68 -20.96
N LEU A 399 12.86 -18.84 -21.54
CA LEU A 399 12.64 -18.78 -22.98
C LEU A 399 12.35 -17.36 -23.48
N GLU A 400 11.95 -16.46 -22.56
CA GLU A 400 11.61 -15.07 -22.82
C GLU A 400 12.37 -14.08 -21.92
N GLU A 401 13.70 -14.11 -21.98
CA GLU A 401 14.57 -13.31 -21.12
C GLU A 401 14.34 -11.79 -21.22
N ASN A 402 13.80 -11.31 -22.36
CA ASN A 402 13.54 -9.89 -22.61
C ASN A 402 12.12 -9.43 -22.23
N ASN A 403 11.24 -10.35 -21.80
CA ASN A 403 9.87 -10.00 -21.44
C ASN A 403 9.79 -9.46 -20.01
N PHE A 404 9.66 -8.14 -19.85
CA PHE A 404 9.62 -7.50 -18.55
C PHE A 404 8.56 -8.10 -17.60
N ASN A 405 7.34 -8.35 -18.07
CA ASN A 405 6.26 -8.85 -17.22
C ASN A 405 6.57 -10.26 -16.67
N LEU A 406 7.13 -11.15 -17.50
CA LEU A 406 7.55 -12.48 -17.05
C LEU A 406 8.73 -12.40 -16.08
N GLN A 407 9.77 -11.63 -16.40
CA GLN A 407 10.94 -11.48 -15.53
C GLN A 407 10.56 -10.87 -14.17
N ALA A 408 9.70 -9.85 -14.14
CA ALA A 408 9.26 -9.20 -12.91
C ALA A 408 8.32 -10.09 -12.08
N LEU A 409 7.48 -10.90 -12.73
CA LEU A 409 6.67 -11.92 -12.05
C LEU A 409 7.53 -13.03 -11.45
N LEU A 410 8.56 -13.48 -12.18
CA LEU A 410 9.52 -14.46 -11.66
C LEU A 410 10.34 -13.90 -10.51
N LEU A 411 10.72 -12.62 -10.56
CA LEU A 411 11.36 -11.92 -9.45
C LEU A 411 10.49 -12.00 -8.19
N SER A 412 9.22 -11.63 -8.32
CA SER A 412 8.26 -11.63 -7.21
C SER A 412 8.08 -13.04 -6.64
N ALA A 413 7.89 -14.04 -7.51
CA ALA A 413 7.73 -15.42 -7.10
C ALA A 413 9.02 -16.00 -6.47
N THR A 414 10.20 -15.58 -6.93
CA THR A 414 11.49 -15.97 -6.33
C THR A 414 11.63 -15.40 -4.92
N PHE A 415 11.29 -14.12 -4.74
CA PHE A 415 11.29 -13.47 -3.43
C PHE A 415 10.30 -14.17 -2.48
N LEU A 416 9.05 -14.38 -2.92
CA LEU A 416 8.03 -15.05 -2.10
C LEU A 416 8.43 -16.48 -1.73
N LYS A 417 9.14 -17.19 -2.62
CA LYS A 417 9.69 -18.52 -2.33
C LYS A 417 10.78 -18.46 -1.24
N LEU A 418 11.68 -17.48 -1.30
CA LEU A 418 12.67 -17.24 -0.25
C LEU A 418 11.99 -16.90 1.08
N GLU A 419 10.96 -16.05 1.09
CA GLU A 419 10.20 -15.72 2.29
C GLU A 419 9.51 -16.95 2.92
N GLN A 420 8.90 -17.81 2.10
CA GLN A 420 8.35 -19.09 2.58
C GLN A 420 9.43 -19.95 3.22
N MET A 421 10.58 -20.08 2.55
CA MET A 421 11.70 -20.86 3.06
C MET A 421 12.23 -20.28 4.38
N ARG A 422 12.33 -18.95 4.50
CA ARG A 422 12.77 -18.22 5.71
C ARG A 422 11.83 -18.48 6.87
N TYR A 423 10.52 -18.37 6.64
CA TYR A 423 9.50 -18.60 7.64
C TYR A 423 9.48 -20.04 8.16
N LEU A 424 9.71 -21.00 7.26
CA LEU A 424 9.68 -22.43 7.58
C LEU A 424 11.00 -22.93 8.20
N GLY A 425 12.11 -22.23 7.99
CA GLY A 425 13.41 -22.58 8.56
C GLY A 425 13.88 -23.97 8.11
N MET A 426 13.80 -24.93 9.02
CA MET A 426 14.23 -26.32 8.81
C MET A 426 13.05 -27.30 8.62
N GLN A 427 11.82 -26.79 8.56
CA GLN A 427 10.63 -27.59 8.25
C GLN A 427 10.58 -27.97 6.76
N PRO A 428 9.72 -28.90 6.33
CA PRO A 428 9.50 -29.16 4.91
C PRO A 428 9.19 -27.87 4.13
N ASN A 429 9.82 -27.69 2.96
CA ASN A 429 9.85 -26.45 2.16
C ASN A 429 10.63 -25.27 2.78
N GLY A 430 11.37 -25.50 3.87
CA GLY A 430 12.31 -24.54 4.46
C GLY A 430 13.64 -24.42 3.71
N TYR A 431 14.55 -23.58 4.21
CA TYR A 431 15.85 -23.33 3.60
C TYR A 431 16.97 -24.29 4.01
N ALA A 432 16.76 -25.12 5.05
CA ALA A 432 17.82 -25.98 5.61
C ALA A 432 17.30 -27.32 6.14
N ILE A 433 18.25 -28.22 6.40
CA ILE A 433 18.05 -29.42 7.22
C ILE A 433 18.90 -29.32 8.49
N PHE A 434 18.47 -29.96 9.57
CA PHE A 434 19.22 -30.02 10.83
C PHE A 434 19.80 -31.41 11.04
N LYS A 435 21.12 -31.50 11.24
CA LYS A 435 21.80 -32.77 11.52
C LYS A 435 22.99 -32.54 12.44
N ASP A 436 23.12 -33.37 13.48
CA ASP A 436 24.27 -33.36 14.40
C ASP A 436 24.56 -31.98 15.02
N PHE A 437 23.50 -31.25 15.40
CA PHE A 437 23.55 -29.87 15.90
C PHE A 437 23.95 -28.80 14.88
N GLU A 438 24.06 -29.16 13.60
CA GLU A 438 24.39 -28.24 12.51
C GLU A 438 23.20 -27.98 11.57
N ILE A 439 23.03 -26.71 11.20
CA ILE A 439 22.10 -26.25 10.17
C ILE A 439 22.77 -26.37 8.80
N GLN A 440 22.28 -27.26 7.94
CA GLN A 440 22.79 -27.44 6.59
C GLN A 440 21.85 -26.75 5.59
N VAL A 441 22.27 -25.58 5.11
CA VAL A 441 21.50 -24.78 4.12
C VAL A 441 21.45 -25.51 2.78
N LEU A 442 20.24 -25.61 2.21
CA LEU A 442 19.99 -26.28 0.94
C LEU A 442 20.67 -25.52 -0.22
N PRO A 443 21.24 -26.22 -1.23
CA PRO A 443 21.83 -25.58 -2.40
C PRO A 443 20.85 -24.68 -3.17
N GLU A 444 19.56 -25.06 -3.18
CA GLU A 444 18.50 -24.28 -3.83
C GLU A 444 18.40 -22.86 -3.28
N THR A 445 18.62 -22.65 -1.97
CA THR A 445 18.60 -21.32 -1.35
C THR A 445 19.61 -20.38 -1.99
N LYS A 446 20.83 -20.86 -2.25
CA LYS A 446 21.88 -20.05 -2.90
C LYS A 446 21.50 -19.72 -4.34
N LYS A 447 20.97 -20.70 -5.09
CA LYS A 447 20.48 -20.52 -6.46
C LYS A 447 19.38 -19.44 -6.52
N LEU A 448 18.42 -19.49 -5.60
CA LEU A 448 17.32 -18.51 -5.54
C LEU A 448 17.83 -17.09 -5.26
N LEU A 449 18.83 -16.92 -4.38
CA LEU A 449 19.42 -15.61 -4.11
C LEU A 449 20.21 -15.06 -5.30
N GLU A 450 20.93 -15.92 -6.03
CA GLU A 450 21.63 -15.55 -7.26
C GLU A 450 20.63 -15.15 -8.36
N ASN A 451 19.56 -15.93 -8.51
CA ASN A 451 18.46 -15.63 -9.43
C ASN A 451 17.78 -14.30 -9.07
N LEU A 452 17.47 -14.06 -7.79
CA LEU A 452 16.85 -12.82 -7.33
C LEU A 452 17.73 -11.60 -7.66
N ALA A 453 19.05 -11.69 -7.43
CA ALA A 453 19.99 -10.63 -7.79
C ALA A 453 20.02 -10.36 -9.30
N LEU A 454 20.03 -11.43 -10.11
CA LEU A 454 20.04 -11.32 -11.57
C LEU A 454 18.73 -10.70 -12.09
N LEU A 455 17.59 -11.15 -11.57
CA LEU A 455 16.28 -10.65 -11.96
C LEU A 455 16.10 -9.18 -11.58
N ALA A 456 16.50 -8.78 -10.37
CA ALA A 456 16.49 -7.38 -9.93
C ALA A 456 17.31 -6.50 -10.89
N LYS A 457 18.52 -6.94 -11.23
CA LYS A 457 19.37 -6.25 -12.20
C LYS A 457 18.75 -6.15 -13.60
N ASN A 458 18.18 -7.25 -14.10
CA ASN A 458 17.64 -7.31 -15.47
C ASN A 458 16.34 -6.50 -15.62
N THR A 459 15.50 -6.47 -14.58
CA THR A 459 14.23 -5.73 -14.57
C THR A 459 14.40 -4.26 -14.16
N GLY A 460 15.48 -3.93 -13.44
CA GLY A 460 15.67 -2.61 -12.82
C GLY A 460 14.77 -2.38 -11.59
N ILE A 461 14.21 -3.45 -11.02
CA ILE A 461 13.40 -3.38 -9.80
C ILE A 461 14.34 -3.51 -8.60
N ASP A 462 14.42 -2.46 -7.79
CA ASP A 462 15.36 -2.37 -6.66
C ASP A 462 14.68 -2.49 -5.28
N TYR A 463 13.41 -2.14 -5.17
CA TYR A 463 12.66 -2.00 -3.92
C TYR A 463 11.48 -2.96 -3.85
N TYR A 464 11.16 -3.45 -2.64
CA TYR A 464 10.13 -4.49 -2.47
C TYR A 464 8.98 -4.10 -1.52
N ASP A 465 8.99 -2.93 -0.89
CA ASP A 465 7.96 -2.52 0.07
C ASP A 465 7.71 -0.99 0.06
N GLU A 466 6.75 -0.51 0.86
CA GLU A 466 6.40 0.91 0.99
C GLU A 466 7.56 1.77 1.57
N PRO A 467 8.31 1.32 2.59
CA PRO A 467 9.52 1.99 3.06
C PRO A 467 10.65 2.14 2.02
N ASN A 468 10.57 1.44 0.88
CA ASN A 468 11.62 1.32 -0.12
C ASN A 468 12.87 0.60 0.42
N ASP A 469 12.68 -0.50 1.16
CA ASP A 469 13.74 -1.44 1.51
C ASP A 469 14.23 -2.13 0.22
N LYS A 470 15.56 -2.32 0.12
CA LYS A 470 16.21 -2.79 -1.11
C LYS A 470 16.32 -4.30 -1.17
N ILE A 471 16.14 -4.87 -2.36
CA ILE A 471 16.42 -6.29 -2.64
C ILE A 471 17.88 -6.63 -2.36
N SER A 472 18.82 -5.72 -2.65
CA SER A 472 20.25 -5.93 -2.36
C SER A 472 20.52 -6.12 -0.86
N ASP A 473 19.80 -5.37 -0.02
CA ASP A 473 19.96 -5.41 1.44
C ASP A 473 19.31 -6.67 2.00
N TYR A 474 18.16 -7.07 1.45
CA TYR A 474 17.54 -8.37 1.73
C TYR A 474 18.48 -9.55 1.42
N ILE A 475 19.10 -9.56 0.23
CA ILE A 475 20.09 -10.59 -0.14
C ILE A 475 21.31 -10.57 0.79
N HIS A 476 21.76 -9.37 1.19
CA HIS A 476 22.85 -9.23 2.14
C HIS A 476 22.48 -9.82 3.52
N LEU A 477 21.25 -9.59 4.00
CA LEU A 477 20.76 -10.18 5.26
C LEU A 477 20.70 -11.71 5.18
N TRP A 478 20.23 -12.28 4.07
CA TRP A 478 20.31 -13.74 3.85
C TRP A 478 21.73 -14.28 3.95
N LYS A 479 22.69 -13.61 3.31
CA LYS A 479 24.09 -14.03 3.34
C LYS A 479 24.63 -13.97 4.77
N LYS A 480 24.50 -12.81 5.40
CA LYS A 480 25.05 -12.53 6.72
C LYS A 480 24.41 -13.38 7.83
N GLU A 481 23.09 -13.44 7.88
CA GLU A 481 22.35 -14.02 9.02
C GLU A 481 22.16 -15.54 8.89
N ILE A 482 22.12 -16.08 7.66
CA ILE A 482 21.74 -17.49 7.40
C ILE A 482 22.86 -18.29 6.71
N ILE A 483 23.53 -17.72 5.71
CA ILE A 483 24.52 -18.47 4.91
C ILE A 483 25.88 -18.52 5.59
N GLU A 484 26.36 -17.37 6.05
CA GLU A 484 27.71 -17.13 6.59
C GLU A 484 27.79 -17.28 8.11
N ASN A 485 26.64 -17.21 8.81
CA ASN A 485 26.58 -17.36 10.25
C ASN A 485 26.97 -18.78 10.70
N ASP A 486 27.37 -18.91 11.97
CA ASP A 486 27.69 -20.20 12.58
C ASP A 486 26.46 -21.12 12.51
N LYS A 487 26.70 -22.34 12.03
CA LYS A 487 25.66 -23.31 11.75
C LYS A 487 25.41 -24.23 12.93
N THR A 488 26.27 -24.21 13.94
CA THR A 488 26.11 -25.01 15.14
C THR A 488 25.14 -24.32 16.09
N ASN A 489 24.14 -25.05 16.58
CA ASN A 489 23.34 -24.60 17.73
C ASN A 489 22.87 -25.81 18.54
N TYR A 490 23.41 -25.96 19.74
CA TYR A 490 23.03 -27.05 20.65
C TYR A 490 21.63 -26.88 21.24
N PHE A 491 21.01 -25.70 21.09
CA PHE A 491 19.73 -25.36 21.68
C PHE A 491 18.51 -25.70 20.82
N ILE A 492 18.72 -25.99 19.54
CA ILE A 492 17.63 -26.26 18.60
C ILE A 492 16.76 -27.44 19.06
N HIS A 493 15.44 -27.28 18.94
CA HIS A 493 14.40 -28.25 19.30
C HIS A 493 14.36 -28.71 20.76
N GLN A 494 15.15 -28.08 21.63
CA GLN A 494 15.07 -28.33 23.08
C GLN A 494 13.72 -27.86 23.62
N LYS A 495 13.25 -28.50 24.69
CA LYS A 495 11.94 -28.18 25.27
C LYS A 495 12.00 -26.83 25.99
N LEU A 496 11.46 -25.81 25.35
CA LEU A 496 11.30 -24.46 25.91
C LEU A 496 10.03 -24.34 26.76
N LYS A 497 10.11 -23.56 27.84
CA LYS A 497 8.96 -23.16 28.64
C LYS A 497 8.96 -21.65 28.88
N SER A 498 7.88 -20.98 28.49
CA SER A 498 7.64 -19.59 28.90
C SER A 498 7.19 -19.58 30.35
N ILE A 499 7.82 -18.73 31.17
CA ILE A 499 7.34 -18.40 32.51
C ILE A 499 6.38 -17.21 32.43
N SER A 500 6.62 -16.27 31.51
CA SER A 500 5.73 -15.14 31.25
C SER A 500 4.53 -15.53 30.40
N GLN A 501 3.44 -14.77 30.53
CA GLN A 501 2.32 -14.86 29.59
C GLN A 501 2.75 -14.27 28.24
N LEU A 502 2.63 -15.06 27.17
CA LEU A 502 2.91 -14.61 25.80
C LEU A 502 1.68 -13.89 25.22
N ASP A 503 1.94 -12.94 24.33
CA ASP A 503 0.91 -12.27 23.56
C ASP A 503 0.15 -13.28 22.67
N GLU A 504 -1.17 -13.11 22.54
CA GLU A 504 -2.02 -14.02 21.74
C GLU A 504 -1.55 -14.11 20.29
N ALA A 505 -1.16 -12.96 19.71
CA ALA A 505 -0.64 -12.88 18.35
C ALA A 505 0.77 -13.50 18.19
N TYR A 506 1.52 -13.65 19.28
CA TYR A 506 2.93 -14.08 19.29
C TYR A 506 3.16 -15.22 20.30
N SER A 507 2.32 -16.25 20.27
CA SER A 507 2.37 -17.33 21.27
C SER A 507 3.40 -18.43 20.96
N ASN A 508 4.01 -18.43 19.77
CA ASN A 508 4.92 -19.48 19.35
C ASN A 508 6.35 -19.28 19.89
N ILE A 509 6.59 -19.72 21.13
CA ILE A 509 7.93 -19.66 21.76
C ILE A 509 9.02 -20.43 21.01
N LYS A 510 8.66 -21.39 20.13
CA LYS A 510 9.64 -22.19 19.38
C LYS A 510 10.47 -21.35 18.43
N ILE A 511 10.06 -20.12 18.09
CA ILE A 511 10.86 -19.16 17.30
C ILE A 511 12.24 -18.92 17.94
N LEU A 512 12.36 -19.10 19.26
CA LEU A 512 13.63 -18.92 19.97
C LEU A 512 14.60 -20.11 19.78
N ASN A 513 14.19 -21.24 19.19
CA ASN A 513 15.06 -22.40 19.02
C ASN A 513 14.66 -23.36 17.89
N ASN A 514 14.06 -22.84 16.83
CA ASN A 514 13.62 -23.62 15.66
C ASN A 514 14.50 -23.40 14.43
N GLY A 515 15.65 -22.73 14.60
CA GLY A 515 16.55 -22.39 13.51
C GLY A 515 15.91 -21.44 12.50
N THR A 516 15.07 -20.51 12.95
CA THR A 516 14.53 -19.43 12.12
C THR A 516 15.09 -18.09 12.58
N TYR A 517 15.62 -17.29 11.65
CA TYR A 517 16.24 -16.01 11.96
C TYR A 517 15.37 -14.85 11.47
N GLY A 518 15.24 -13.82 12.31
CA GLY A 518 14.56 -12.57 11.97
C GLY A 518 15.49 -11.62 11.20
N PHE A 519 14.93 -10.77 10.33
CA PHE A 519 15.68 -9.77 9.56
C PHE A 519 15.41 -8.36 10.10
N LEU A 520 15.14 -7.37 9.27
CA LEU A 520 14.73 -6.03 9.71
C LEU A 520 13.21 -5.86 9.67
N ASP A 521 12.47 -6.77 9.03
CA ASP A 521 11.02 -6.83 9.12
C ASP A 521 10.60 -7.38 10.49
N TYR A 522 9.56 -6.82 11.09
CA TYR A 522 9.04 -7.28 12.38
C TYR A 522 8.04 -8.45 12.25
N ASN A 523 7.56 -8.71 11.04
CA ASN A 523 6.48 -9.67 10.76
C ASN A 523 6.94 -11.13 10.75
N THR A 524 8.23 -11.40 10.52
CA THR A 524 8.72 -12.76 10.28
C THR A 524 9.81 -13.17 11.25
N ASN A 525 9.64 -14.34 11.86
CA ASN A 525 10.61 -15.00 12.75
C ASN A 525 11.03 -14.19 13.98
N TRP A 526 10.13 -13.36 14.51
CA TRP A 526 10.29 -12.66 15.79
C TRP A 526 9.28 -13.15 16.82
N LEU A 527 9.74 -13.46 18.03
CA LEU A 527 8.87 -13.53 19.20
C LEU A 527 8.73 -12.12 19.78
N ILE A 528 7.56 -11.51 19.59
CA ILE A 528 7.26 -10.16 20.09
C ILE A 528 6.53 -10.25 21.42
N CYS A 529 7.00 -9.49 22.41
CA CYS A 529 6.38 -9.39 23.74
C CYS A 529 6.00 -7.94 24.05
N THR A 530 4.71 -7.67 24.26
CA THR A 530 4.17 -6.30 24.42
C THR A 530 3.72 -5.97 25.84
N VAL A 531 3.37 -6.98 26.64
CA VAL A 531 2.76 -6.80 27.97
C VAL A 531 3.80 -6.94 29.09
N GLU A 532 4.39 -8.12 29.22
CA GLU A 532 5.32 -8.47 30.31
C GLU A 532 6.78 -8.51 29.82
N ASN A 533 7.71 -8.58 30.77
CA ASN A 533 9.09 -8.99 30.45
C ASN A 533 9.06 -10.44 29.96
N LEU A 534 9.83 -10.77 28.93
CA LEU A 534 9.95 -12.16 28.47
C LEU A 534 10.84 -12.93 29.45
N LYS A 535 10.28 -13.96 30.09
CA LYS A 535 11.00 -14.85 31.00
C LYS A 535 10.84 -16.28 30.51
N ILE A 536 11.94 -16.94 30.20
CA ILE A 536 11.97 -18.30 29.67
C ILE A 536 12.85 -19.20 30.54
N GLN A 537 12.41 -20.44 30.72
CA GLN A 537 13.22 -21.50 31.31
C GLN A 537 13.92 -22.27 30.19
N VAL A 538 15.24 -22.37 30.30
CA VAL A 538 16.12 -23.07 29.38
C VAL A 538 16.59 -24.37 30.04
N PRO A 539 16.31 -25.54 29.45
CA PRO A 539 16.77 -26.82 29.98
C PRO A 539 18.29 -26.93 29.90
N HIS A 540 18.94 -27.39 30.97
CA HIS A 540 20.38 -27.65 30.91
C HIS A 540 20.70 -28.90 30.08
N GLN A 541 21.81 -28.85 29.33
CA GLN A 541 22.34 -29.99 28.61
C GLN A 541 23.85 -30.05 28.80
N GLU A 542 24.40 -31.24 29.01
CA GLU A 542 25.84 -31.47 29.18
C GLU A 542 26.66 -30.94 28.00
N ILE A 543 26.11 -30.99 26.78
CA ILE A 543 26.78 -30.51 25.57
C ILE A 543 27.06 -29.01 25.60
N TYR A 544 26.32 -28.22 26.39
CA TYR A 544 26.55 -26.77 26.51
C TYR A 544 27.89 -26.43 27.17
N LYS A 545 28.48 -27.36 27.94
CA LYS A 545 29.83 -27.19 28.53
C LYS A 545 30.95 -27.07 27.50
N LYS A 546 30.65 -27.31 26.21
CA LYS A 546 31.57 -27.08 25.09
C LYS A 546 31.71 -25.60 24.69
N THR A 547 30.82 -24.74 25.17
CA THR A 547 30.82 -23.30 24.90
C THR A 547 30.85 -22.50 26.20
N ASN A 548 31.07 -21.20 26.08
CA ASN A 548 31.14 -20.25 27.19
C ASN A 548 30.24 -19.02 26.97
N GLN A 549 29.26 -19.10 26.07
CA GLN A 549 28.37 -17.99 25.76
C GLN A 549 27.00 -18.43 25.27
N ILE A 550 26.02 -17.52 25.40
CA ILE A 550 24.72 -17.58 24.74
C ILE A 550 24.62 -16.37 23.83
N LYS A 551 24.16 -16.55 22.59
CA LYS A 551 23.87 -15.43 21.69
C LYS A 551 22.36 -15.30 21.50
N VAL A 552 21.87 -14.06 21.46
CA VAL A 552 20.45 -13.78 21.20
C VAL A 552 20.33 -12.64 20.19
N GLY A 553 19.56 -12.84 19.13
CA GLY A 553 19.25 -11.76 18.20
C GLY A 553 18.03 -10.96 18.65
N LEU A 554 18.12 -9.64 18.47
CA LEU A 554 17.15 -8.65 18.91
C LEU A 554 16.89 -7.64 17.80
N LEU A 555 15.62 -7.23 17.66
CA LEU A 555 15.22 -6.16 16.75
C LEU A 555 14.98 -4.86 17.53
N ASN A 556 15.46 -3.75 16.99
CA ASN A 556 15.04 -2.41 17.36
C ASN A 556 14.37 -1.78 16.15
N ASP A 557 13.08 -1.49 16.25
CA ASP A 557 12.29 -0.79 15.25
C ASP A 557 11.36 0.25 15.92
N PRO A 558 11.89 1.46 16.20
CA PRO A 558 11.15 2.48 16.93
C PRO A 558 9.87 2.95 16.25
N LYS A 559 9.76 2.83 14.91
CA LYS A 559 8.54 3.19 14.18
C LYS A 559 7.37 2.30 14.58
N HIS A 560 7.64 1.01 14.79
CA HIS A 560 6.66 0.02 15.25
C HIS A 560 6.63 -0.13 16.78
N GLN A 561 7.27 0.78 17.52
CA GLN A 561 7.39 0.74 18.98
C GLN A 561 8.07 -0.55 19.51
N ILE A 562 8.94 -1.16 18.71
CA ILE A 562 9.78 -2.30 19.10
C ILE A 562 11.15 -1.76 19.47
N TYR A 563 11.62 -2.11 20.66
CA TYR A 563 12.89 -1.62 21.19
C TYR A 563 13.74 -2.77 21.69
N PHE A 564 15.05 -2.53 21.78
CA PHE A 564 15.90 -3.44 22.54
C PHE A 564 15.44 -3.57 24.00
N PRO A 565 15.48 -4.77 24.59
CA PRO A 565 15.40 -4.92 26.03
C PRO A 565 16.50 -4.09 26.69
N THR A 566 16.22 -3.50 27.85
CA THR A 566 17.24 -2.71 28.58
C THR A 566 18.33 -3.60 29.14
N GLU A 567 17.95 -4.83 29.54
CA GLU A 567 18.82 -5.78 30.22
C GLU A 567 18.39 -7.21 29.87
N ILE A 568 19.36 -8.13 29.80
CA ILE A 568 19.11 -9.57 29.79
C ILE A 568 19.73 -10.14 31.07
N ILE A 569 18.91 -10.84 31.84
CA ILE A 569 19.27 -11.39 33.15
C ILE A 569 19.20 -12.92 33.07
N LEU A 570 20.34 -13.55 33.31
CA LEU A 570 20.48 -14.99 33.46
C LEU A 570 20.46 -15.35 34.95
N GLN A 571 19.60 -16.30 35.34
CA GLN A 571 19.49 -16.77 36.71
C GLN A 571 19.60 -18.30 36.79
N ASN A 572 20.48 -18.81 37.67
CA ASN A 572 20.61 -20.22 37.99
C ASN A 572 20.95 -20.37 39.49
N ASN A 573 20.15 -21.15 40.24
CA ASN A 573 20.36 -21.45 41.67
C ASN A 573 20.76 -20.26 42.57
N GLY A 574 20.14 -19.10 42.34
CA GLY A 574 20.39 -17.87 43.12
C GLY A 574 21.59 -17.04 42.66
N GLN A 575 22.37 -17.50 41.67
CA GLN A 575 23.36 -16.68 40.97
C GLN A 575 22.71 -15.92 39.82
N GLU A 576 23.15 -14.68 39.62
CA GLU A 576 22.64 -13.78 38.58
C GLU A 576 23.80 -13.24 37.74
N ASN A 577 23.67 -13.35 36.41
CA ASN A 577 24.53 -12.69 35.46
C ASN A 577 23.68 -11.76 34.58
N LYS A 578 24.13 -10.52 34.38
CA LYS A 578 23.33 -9.47 33.76
C LYS A 578 24.12 -8.76 32.67
N VAL A 579 23.48 -8.61 31.52
CA VAL A 579 23.99 -7.85 30.37
C VAL A 579 23.09 -6.64 30.14
N THR A 580 23.64 -5.44 30.24
CA THR A 580 22.94 -4.18 29.94
C THR A 580 23.09 -3.84 28.46
N ILE A 581 21.98 -3.47 27.81
CA ILE A 581 21.94 -3.15 26.39
C ILE A 581 21.67 -1.65 26.23
N LYS A 582 22.45 -0.99 25.38
CA LYS A 582 22.28 0.44 25.09
C LYS A 582 21.07 0.65 24.18
N PRO A 583 20.21 1.65 24.46
CA PRO A 583 19.10 1.98 23.58
C PRO A 583 19.61 2.45 22.22
N SER A 584 18.76 2.30 21.20
CA SER A 584 19.03 2.78 19.84
C SER A 584 17.83 3.52 19.26
N LEU A 585 18.11 4.55 18.47
CA LEU A 585 17.11 5.33 17.74
C LEU A 585 16.95 4.83 16.29
N LYS A 586 17.78 3.88 15.85
CA LYS A 586 17.79 3.40 14.45
C LYS A 586 17.05 2.07 14.34
N LYS A 587 16.45 1.80 13.17
CA LYS A 587 16.00 0.46 12.81
C LYS A 587 17.23 -0.43 12.62
N GLU A 588 17.43 -1.43 13.47
CA GLU A 588 18.59 -2.34 13.39
C GLU A 588 18.34 -3.68 14.10
N LYS A 589 19.02 -4.72 13.63
CA LYS A 589 19.15 -6.02 14.31
C LYS A 589 20.51 -6.12 14.98
N LYS A 590 20.55 -6.64 16.22
CA LYS A 590 21.79 -6.94 16.94
C LYS A 590 21.76 -8.33 17.55
N THR A 591 22.90 -9.01 17.46
CA THR A 591 23.17 -10.22 18.24
C THR A 591 23.91 -9.82 19.51
N ILE A 592 23.35 -10.14 20.66
CA ILE A 592 23.95 -9.90 21.97
C ILE A 592 24.57 -11.20 22.46
N GLU A 593 25.86 -11.14 22.77
CA GLU A 593 26.58 -12.24 23.40
C GLU A 593 26.53 -12.09 24.92
N ILE A 594 26.13 -13.16 25.58
CA ILE A 594 26.00 -13.27 27.03
C ILE A 594 27.06 -14.27 27.50
N PRO A 595 28.18 -13.81 28.08
CA PRO A 595 29.22 -14.70 28.58
C PRO A 595 28.66 -15.58 29.71
N LEU A 596 28.87 -16.90 29.60
CA LEU A 596 28.38 -17.87 30.57
C LEU A 596 29.31 -19.08 30.65
N ASP A 597 29.88 -19.32 31.83
CA ASP A 597 30.58 -20.58 32.09
C ASP A 597 29.59 -21.69 32.45
N PHE A 598 29.21 -22.51 31.46
CA PHE A 598 28.27 -23.62 31.64
C PHE A 598 28.75 -24.68 32.64
N ASN A 599 30.04 -24.70 33.02
CA ASN A 599 30.52 -25.59 34.09
C ASN A 599 30.05 -25.18 35.48
N LYS A 600 29.60 -23.92 35.63
CA LYS A 600 29.06 -23.36 36.89
C LYS A 600 27.54 -23.39 36.96
N ILE A 601 26.88 -23.87 35.90
CA ILE A 601 25.43 -23.97 35.81
C ILE A 601 25.02 -25.37 36.24
N ASP A 602 24.15 -25.44 37.26
CA ASP A 602 23.59 -26.67 37.77
C ASP A 602 22.08 -26.70 37.53
N GLY A 603 21.63 -27.65 36.70
CA GLY A 603 20.24 -27.76 36.26
C GLY A 603 19.78 -26.58 35.38
N ASP A 604 18.47 -26.55 35.13
CA ASP A 604 17.84 -25.54 34.27
C ASP A 604 18.12 -24.12 34.75
N PHE A 605 18.21 -23.19 33.79
CA PHE A 605 18.42 -21.77 34.09
C PHE A 605 17.36 -20.93 33.41
N THR A 606 17.26 -19.67 33.83
CA THR A 606 16.26 -18.73 33.33
C THR A 606 16.93 -17.60 32.59
N LEU A 607 16.36 -17.20 31.45
CA LEU A 607 16.67 -15.94 30.77
C LEU A 607 15.49 -14.97 30.90
N THR A 608 15.76 -13.76 31.36
CA THR A 608 14.76 -12.69 31.49
C THR A 608 15.17 -11.48 30.66
N PHE A 609 14.34 -11.06 29.71
CA PHE A 609 14.53 -9.89 28.88
C PHE A 609 13.68 -8.74 29.42
N ILE A 610 14.35 -7.68 29.87
CA ILE A 610 13.69 -6.55 30.54
C ILE A 610 13.19 -5.56 29.50
N ARG A 611 11.87 -5.39 29.44
CA ARG A 611 11.19 -4.46 28.52
C ARG A 611 11.40 -3.01 28.98
N PRO A 612 11.69 -2.07 28.05
CA PRO A 612 11.82 -0.67 28.42
C PRO A 612 10.49 -0.10 28.93
N LYS A 613 10.50 0.54 30.10
CA LYS A 613 9.31 1.15 30.72
C LYS A 613 9.08 2.56 30.15
N ASN A 614 8.07 2.74 29.31
CA ASN A 614 7.50 4.05 28.98
C ASN A 614 6.03 4.08 29.41
N LYS A 615 5.64 5.11 30.17
CA LYS A 615 4.27 5.24 30.71
C LYS A 615 3.23 5.64 29.64
N LYS A 616 3.66 6.03 28.44
CA LYS A 616 2.79 6.65 27.41
C LYS A 616 2.63 5.83 26.11
N SER A 617 3.27 4.66 25.97
CA SER A 617 3.25 3.86 24.72
C SER A 617 3.40 2.36 24.98
N LYS A 618 2.93 1.53 24.03
CA LYS A 618 3.21 0.08 24.03
C LYS A 618 4.65 -0.13 23.57
N ASN A 619 5.57 -0.39 24.48
CA ASN A 619 6.94 -0.72 24.09
C ASN A 619 7.11 -2.22 23.98
N ALA A 620 7.24 -2.77 22.78
CA ALA A 620 7.49 -4.18 22.58
C ALA A 620 9.00 -4.49 22.62
N ILE A 621 9.34 -5.74 22.93
CA ILE A 621 10.65 -6.34 22.62
C ILE A 621 10.44 -7.45 21.60
N ALA A 622 11.43 -7.69 20.74
CA ALA A 622 11.40 -8.74 19.74
C ALA A 622 12.71 -9.54 19.80
N CYS A 623 12.59 -10.86 19.97
CA CYS A 623 13.71 -11.78 20.06
C CYS A 623 13.55 -12.88 19.01
N ASP A 624 14.62 -13.23 18.29
CA ASP A 624 14.67 -14.39 17.40
C ASP A 624 15.47 -15.53 18.06
N GLU A 625 16.07 -16.41 17.25
CA GLU A 625 16.81 -17.60 17.68
C GLU A 625 17.82 -17.32 18.81
N ILE A 626 17.76 -18.14 19.86
CA ILE A 626 18.78 -18.24 20.91
C ILE A 626 19.79 -19.30 20.49
N ILE A 627 21.06 -18.91 20.47
CA ILE A 627 22.15 -19.75 20.01
C ILE A 627 23.06 -20.10 21.19
N ILE A 628 23.28 -21.40 21.37
CA ILE A 628 24.28 -21.95 22.30
C ILE A 628 25.28 -22.74 21.44
N ASN A 629 26.45 -22.15 21.19
CA ASN A 629 27.48 -22.74 20.32
C ASN A 629 28.91 -22.41 20.70
#